data_AF-A0A510UPB8-F1
#
_entry.id   AF-A0A510UPB8-F1
#
_cell.length_a   1.000
_cell.length_b   1.000
_cell.length_c   1.000
_cell.angle_alpha   90.00
_cell.angle_beta   90.00
_cell.angle_gamma   90.00
#
_symmetry.space_group_name_H-M   'P 1'
#
loop_
_entity.id
_entity.type
_entity.pdbx_description
1 polymer ?
#
loop_
_entity_poly.entity_id
_entity_poly.type
_entity_poly.pdbx_seq_one_letter_code
_entity_poly.pdbx_strand_id
1 'polypeptide(L)'
;MASIRERRRADGTRSFAVLWRDPDSGKQTSLTYDDENDAVVAKRLIEAAGGRAAEAARIAEAVRSKGPSVDEVVAEHIELLTSIGPDTRSHYKSQLNRLPAREPLHRR
;
A
#
# COMPACT_ATOMS: atom_id res chain seq x y z
N MET A 1 7.91 -0.91 19.60
CA MET A 1 6.46 -0.76 19.35
C MET A 1 6.23 0.56 18.63
N ALA A 2 5.37 0.58 17.61
CA ALA A 2 5.08 1.78 16.81
C ALA A 2 3.65 2.30 17.10
N SER A 3 3.41 3.59 16.88
CA SER A 3 2.11 4.22 17.10
C SER A 3 1.74 5.13 15.93
N ILE A 4 0.45 5.32 15.70
CA ILE A 4 -0.06 6.22 14.66
C ILE A 4 -0.64 7.46 15.34
N ARG A 5 -0.27 8.63 14.84
CA ARG A 5 -0.82 9.91 15.27
C ARG A 5 -1.48 10.58 14.08
N GLU A 6 -2.79 10.77 14.17
CA GLU A 6 -3.54 11.57 13.20
C GLU A 6 -3.33 13.07 13.47
N ARG A 7 -3.15 13.84 12.39
CA ARG A 7 -3.18 15.30 12.40
C ARG A 7 -4.08 15.80 11.29
N ARG A 8 -5.06 16.62 11.66
CA ARG A 8 -5.85 17.41 10.71
C ARG A 8 -5.07 18.65 10.28
N ARG A 9 -4.97 18.85 8.96
CA ARG A 9 -4.38 20.05 8.35
C ARG A 9 -5.45 21.15 8.24
N ALA A 10 -5.00 22.40 8.09
CA ALA A 10 -5.89 23.57 8.01
C ALA A 10 -6.78 23.56 6.75
N ASP A 11 -6.38 22.82 5.73
CA ASP A 11 -7.12 22.59 4.48
C ASP A 11 -8.21 21.49 4.59
N GLY A 12 -8.38 20.89 5.76
CA GLY A 12 -9.33 19.79 6.00
C GLY A 12 -8.81 18.39 5.67
N THR A 13 -7.61 18.27 5.09
CA THR A 13 -6.99 16.97 4.82
C THR A 13 -6.42 16.34 6.10
N ARG A 14 -6.32 15.01 6.10
CA ARG A 14 -5.75 14.23 7.20
C ARG A 14 -4.33 13.78 6.84
N SER A 15 -3.47 13.75 7.84
CA SER A 15 -2.13 13.17 7.75
C SER A 15 -1.89 12.26 8.93
N PHE A 16 -1.19 11.16 8.70
CA PHE A 16 -0.99 10.08 9.64
C PHE A 16 0.52 9.88 9.85
N ALA A 17 1.00 10.23 11.03
CA ALA A 17 2.40 10.03 11.40
C ALA A 17 2.55 8.70 12.15
N VAL A 18 3.39 7.81 11.64
CA VAL A 18 3.83 6.58 12.32
C VAL A 18 5.08 6.90 13.12
N LEU A 19 5.02 6.81 14.45
CA LEU A 19 6.13 7.06 15.36
C LEU A 19 6.64 5.75 15.95
N TRP A 20 7.96 5.60 16.04
CA TRP A 20 8.58 4.47 16.72
C TRP A 20 9.95 4.85 17.28
N ARG A 21 10.49 3.97 18.13
CA ARG A 21 11.86 4.09 18.63
C ARG A 21 12.76 3.21 17.79
N ASP A 22 13.75 3.81 17.15
CA ASP A 22 14.75 3.11 16.37
C ASP A 22 15.65 2.30 17.34
N PRO A 23 15.76 0.97 17.17
CA PRO A 23 16.56 0.13 18.05
C PRO A 23 18.07 0.37 17.90
N ASP A 24 18.53 0.87 16.76
CA ASP A 24 19.96 1.02 16.49
C ASP A 24 20.46 2.39 17.01
N SER A 25 19.68 3.46 16.82
CA SER A 25 20.03 4.79 17.32
C SER A 25 19.43 5.11 18.70
N GLY A 26 18.44 4.35 19.16
CA GLY A 26 17.70 4.58 20.40
C GLY A 26 16.78 5.82 20.37
N LYS A 27 16.72 6.54 19.25
CA LYS A 27 15.96 7.79 19.10
C LYS A 27 14.52 7.51 18.67
N GLN A 28 13.61 8.37 19.10
CA GLN A 28 12.26 8.39 18.55
C GLN A 28 12.31 9.03 17.16
N THR A 29 11.71 8.36 16.19
CA THR A 29 11.63 8.81 14.79
C THR A 29 10.19 8.63 14.28
N SER A 30 9.89 9.21 13.11
CA SER A 30 8.57 9.14 12.51
C SER A 30 8.56 9.23 10.99
N LEU A 31 7.54 8.63 10.36
CA LEU A 31 7.20 8.78 8.95
C LEU A 31 5.75 9.27 8.82
N THR A 32 5.49 10.16 7.88
CA THR A 32 4.15 10.74 7.66
C THR A 32 3.57 10.24 6.35
N TYR A 33 2.30 9.85 6.39
CA TYR A 33 1.51 9.36 5.26
C TYR A 33 0.26 10.22 5.11
N ASP A 34 -0.24 10.34 3.89
CA ASP A 34 -1.51 11.03 3.62
C ASP A 34 -2.72 10.07 3.68
N ASP A 35 -2.49 8.76 3.50
CA ASP A 35 -3.50 7.70 3.64
C ASP A 35 -3.36 6.95 4.97
N GLU A 36 -4.50 6.60 5.57
CA GLU A 36 -4.57 5.89 6.85
C GLU A 36 -4.11 4.43 6.72
N ASN A 37 -4.45 3.76 5.61
CA ASN A 37 -4.05 2.37 5.38
C ASN A 37 -2.54 2.27 5.19
N ASP A 38 -1.94 3.20 4.45
CA ASP A 38 -0.49 3.26 4.28
C ASP A 38 0.23 3.37 5.64
N ALA A 39 -0.30 4.21 6.54
CA ALA A 39 0.23 4.33 7.90
C ALA A 39 0.06 3.04 8.73
N VAL A 40 -1.07 2.33 8.58
CA VAL A 40 -1.31 1.05 9.24
C VAL A 40 -0.37 -0.05 8.73
N VAL A 41 -0.17 -0.14 7.42
CA VAL A 41 0.75 -1.08 6.78
C VAL A 41 2.18 -0.78 7.23
N ALA A 42 2.61 0.48 7.16
CA ALA A 42 3.93 0.91 7.61
C ALA A 42 4.17 0.58 9.09
N LYS A 43 3.20 0.84 9.97
CA LYS A 43 3.28 0.47 11.39
C LYS A 43 3.55 -1.02 11.55
N ARG A 44 2.76 -1.88 10.88
CA ARG A 44 2.91 -3.35 10.97
C ARG A 44 4.27 -3.81 10.47
N LEU A 45 4.75 -3.24 9.36
CA LEU A 45 6.06 -3.58 8.80
C LEU A 45 7.20 -3.15 9.72
N ILE A 46 7.12 -1.96 10.31
CA ILE A 46 8.11 -1.47 11.29
C ILE A 46 8.12 -2.36 12.54
N GLU A 47 6.94 -2.77 13.02
CA GLU A 47 6.85 -3.68 14.17
C GLU A 47 7.39 -5.07 13.86
N ALA A 48 7.07 -5.63 12.69
CA ALA A 48 7.59 -6.92 12.23
C ALA A 48 9.13 -6.89 12.05
N ALA A 49 9.67 -5.75 11.61
CA ALA A 49 11.10 -5.51 11.48
C ALA A 49 11.80 -5.15 12.80
N GLY A 50 11.11 -5.21 13.95
CA GLY A 50 11.67 -4.89 15.26
C GLY A 50 12.04 -3.41 15.44
N GLY A 51 11.42 -2.50 14.69
CA GLY A 51 11.69 -1.07 14.72
C GLY A 51 12.77 -0.60 13.72
N ARG A 52 13.32 -1.49 12.89
CA ARG A 52 14.32 -1.15 11.87
C ARG A 52 13.65 -0.76 10.55
N ALA A 53 13.62 0.53 10.24
CA ALA A 53 12.95 1.03 9.03
C ALA A 53 13.56 0.51 7.73
N ALA A 54 14.89 0.35 7.66
CA ALA A 54 15.53 -0.21 6.47
C ALA A 54 15.10 -1.66 6.20
N GLU A 55 14.93 -2.45 7.27
CA GLU A 55 14.43 -3.82 7.15
C GLU A 55 12.95 -3.84 6.80
N ALA A 56 12.14 -2.95 7.39
CA ALA A 56 10.73 -2.79 7.02
C ALA A 56 10.58 -2.44 5.53
N ALA A 57 11.45 -1.58 4.98
CA ALA A 57 11.48 -1.24 3.56
C ALA A 57 11.86 -2.44 2.68
N ARG A 58 12.84 -3.25 3.10
CA ARG A 58 13.19 -4.51 2.40
C ARG A 58 12.04 -5.50 2.39
N ILE A 59 11.33 -5.65 3.51
CA ILE A 59 10.14 -6.51 3.59
C ILE A 59 9.06 -5.97 2.64
N ALA A 60 8.80 -4.66 2.66
CA ALA A 60 7.82 -4.04 1.76
C ALA A 60 8.15 -4.28 0.28
N GLU A 61 9.42 -4.17 -0.09
CA GLU A 61 9.89 -4.42 -1.46
C GLU A 61 9.75 -5.90 -1.84
N ALA A 62 10.16 -6.81 -0.95
CA ALA A 62 10.00 -8.25 -1.18
C ALA A 62 8.52 -8.64 -1.34
N VAL A 63 7.63 -8.00 -0.58
CA VAL A 63 6.18 -8.19 -0.63
C VAL A 63 5.60 -7.66 -1.96
N ARG A 64 6.04 -6.48 -2.43
CA ARG A 64 5.70 -5.95 -3.77
C ARG A 64 6.17 -6.86 -4.90
N SER A 65 7.34 -7.47 -4.76
CA SER A 65 7.93 -8.30 -5.82
C SER A 65 7.32 -9.70 -6.00
N LYS A 66 6.42 -10.15 -5.10
CA LYS A 66 6.06 -11.58 -4.98
C LYS A 66 4.71 -12.02 -5.62
N GLY A 67 3.93 -11.14 -6.22
CA GLY A 67 2.67 -11.54 -6.83
C GLY A 67 2.10 -10.51 -7.78
N PRO A 68 1.22 -10.92 -8.71
CA PRO A 68 0.56 -9.98 -9.60
C PRO A 68 -0.26 -8.99 -8.78
N SER A 69 -0.32 -7.74 -9.23
CA SER A 69 -1.17 -6.74 -8.61
C SER A 69 -2.65 -7.01 -8.86
N VAL A 70 -3.52 -6.35 -8.09
CA VAL A 70 -4.98 -6.46 -8.30
C VAL A 70 -5.36 -6.05 -9.72
N ASP A 71 -4.75 -4.99 -10.24
CA ASP A 71 -5.00 -4.52 -11.60
C ASP A 71 -4.51 -5.49 -12.67
N GLU A 72 -3.36 -6.15 -12.46
CA GLU A 72 -2.88 -7.20 -13.37
C GLU A 72 -3.86 -8.38 -13.43
N VAL A 73 -4.35 -8.85 -12.27
CA VAL A 73 -5.32 -9.96 -12.22
C VAL A 73 -6.68 -9.57 -12.83
N VAL A 74 -7.14 -8.34 -12.61
CA VAL A 74 -8.39 -7.86 -13.20
C VAL A 74 -8.25 -7.66 -14.71
N ALA A 75 -7.10 -7.16 -15.19
CA ALA A 75 -6.81 -7.03 -16.61
C ALA A 75 -6.80 -8.41 -17.30
N GLU A 76 -6.14 -9.40 -16.69
CA GLU A 76 -6.16 -10.79 -17.16
C GLU A 76 -7.59 -11.34 -17.21
N HIS A 77 -8.38 -11.12 -16.15
CA HIS A 77 -9.78 -11.55 -16.12
C HIS A 77 -10.61 -10.94 -17.26
N ILE A 78 -10.44 -9.65 -17.55
CA ILE A 78 -11.14 -8.96 -18.65
C ILE A 78 -10.79 -9.58 -20.02
N GLU A 79 -9.54 -10.01 -20.22
CA GLU A 79 -9.13 -10.69 -21.46
C GLU A 79 -9.77 -12.07 -21.61
N LEU A 80 -9.94 -12.80 -20.50
CA LEU A 80 -10.53 -14.13 -20.48
C LEU A 80 -12.06 -14.13 -20.66
N LEU A 81 -12.73 -12.97 -20.63
CA LEU A 81 -14.16 -12.87 -20.88
C LEU A 81 -14.48 -13.20 -22.35
N THR A 82 -15.13 -14.34 -22.56
CA THR A 82 -15.54 -14.87 -23.88
C THR A 82 -16.91 -14.39 -24.34
N SER A 83 -17.74 -13.87 -23.43
CA SER A 83 -19.14 -13.50 -23.69
C SER A 83 -19.35 -12.01 -24.04
N ILE A 84 -18.29 -11.21 -24.08
CA ILE A 84 -18.37 -9.76 -24.29
C ILE A 84 -17.80 -9.35 -25.65
N GLY A 85 -18.40 -8.30 -26.22
CA GLY A 85 -17.89 -7.68 -27.45
C GLY A 85 -16.65 -6.79 -27.20
N PRO A 86 -15.96 -6.38 -28.28
CA PRO A 86 -14.75 -5.54 -28.20
C PRO A 86 -14.97 -4.21 -27.47
N ASP A 87 -16.14 -3.60 -27.63
CA ASP A 87 -16.49 -2.31 -27.01
C ASP A 87 -16.64 -2.43 -25.49
N THR A 88 -17.29 -3.50 -25.03
CA THR A 88 -17.44 -3.80 -23.60
C THR A 88 -16.09 -4.09 -22.95
N ARG A 89 -15.22 -4.83 -23.64
CA ARG A 89 -13.86 -5.09 -23.17
C ARG A 89 -13.05 -3.80 -23.04
N SER A 90 -13.14 -2.91 -24.04
CA SER A 90 -12.49 -1.59 -24.03
C SER A 90 -13.01 -0.71 -22.91
N HIS A 91 -14.31 -0.77 -22.64
CA HIS A 91 -14.94 -0.04 -21.55
C HIS A 91 -14.42 -0.50 -20.17
N TYR A 92 -14.30 -1.81 -19.93
CA TYR A 92 -13.78 -2.33 -18.67
C TYR A 92 -12.31 -1.97 -18.44
N LYS A 93 -11.47 -2.01 -19.50
CA LYS A 93 -10.08 -1.52 -19.40
C LYS A 93 -10.00 -0.04 -19.03
N SER A 94 -10.88 0.78 -19.62
CA SER A 94 -10.96 2.20 -19.29
C SER A 94 -11.34 2.45 -17.82
N GLN A 95 -12.28 1.65 -17.29
CA GLN A 95 -12.64 1.72 -15.87
C GLN A 95 -11.47 1.30 -14.96
N LEU A 96 -10.75 0.24 -15.32
CA LEU A 96 -9.57 -0.23 -14.57
C LEU A 96 -8.48 0.84 -14.52
N ASN A 97 -8.18 1.49 -15.65
CA ASN A 97 -7.17 2.54 -15.74
C ASN A 97 -7.53 3.82 -14.97
N ARG A 98 -8.79 3.99 -14.58
CA ARG A 98 -9.26 5.13 -13.78
C ARG A 98 -9.15 4.88 -12.28
N LEU A 99 -8.89 3.64 -11.86
CA LEU A 99 -8.68 3.33 -10.45
C LEU A 99 -7.29 3.82 -10.02
N PRO A 100 -7.16 4.44 -8.84
CA PRO A 100 -5.84 4.74 -8.28
C PRO A 100 -5.09 3.42 -8.06
N ALA A 101 -3.80 3.38 -8.41
CA ALA A 101 -2.94 2.21 -8.28
C ALA A 101 -3.04 1.62 -6.86
N ARG A 102 -3.34 0.31 -6.75
CA ARG A 102 -3.53 -0.36 -5.45
C ARG A 102 -2.83 -1.71 -5.36
N GLU A 103 -2.40 -1.96 -4.13
CA GLU A 103 -1.65 -3.07 -3.52
C GLU A 103 -1.46 -4.40 -4.30
N PRO A 104 -0.28 -5.03 -4.18
CA PRO A 104 -0.01 -6.38 -4.69
C PRO A 104 -0.90 -7.45 -4.03
N LEU A 105 -1.37 -8.45 -4.79
CA LEU A 105 -2.12 -9.58 -4.24
C LEU A 105 -1.17 -10.57 -3.56
N HIS A 106 -1.33 -10.77 -2.25
CA HIS A 106 -0.64 -11.84 -1.53
C HIS A 106 -1.49 -13.12 -1.52
N ARG A 107 -1.02 -14.19 -2.18
CA ARG A 107 -1.58 -15.54 -1.99
C ARG A 107 -1.26 -16.00 -0.57
N ARG A 108 -2.30 -16.43 0.17
CA ARG A 108 -2.20 -17.06 1.48
C ARG A 108 -1.57 -18.44 1.41
#